data_AF-A0AAE3R142-F1
#
_entry.id   AF-A0AAE3R142-F1
#
_cell.length_a   1.000
_cell.length_b   1.000
_cell.length_c   1.000
_cell.angle_alpha   90.00
_cell.angle_beta   90.00
_cell.angle_gamma   90.00
#
_symmetry.space_group_name_H-M   'P 1'
#
loop_
_entity.id
_entity.type
_entity.pdbx_description
1 polymer ?
#
loop_
_entity_poly.entity_id
_entity_poly.type
_entity_poly.pdbx_seq_one_letter_code
_entity_poly.pdbx_strand_id
1 'polypeptide(L)' 'MNKLTQKQQLFKEFCRKTLRTNPFGLEFSTNGLNLLSKRYGVTTTELTTIISQVRQEATGNAK' A
#
# COMPACT_ATOMS: atom_id res chain seq x y z
N MET A 1 -4.68 16.04 -10.54
CA MET A 1 -4.67 14.80 -9.73
C MET A 1 -3.98 13.70 -10.55
N ASN A 2 -2.79 13.26 -10.18
CA ASN A 2 -2.11 12.17 -10.90
C ASN A 2 -2.90 10.87 -10.73
N LYS A 3 -3.37 10.32 -11.84
CA LYS A 3 -4.15 9.08 -11.87
C LYS A 3 -3.19 7.92 -11.57
N LEU A 4 -3.51 7.13 -10.55
CA LEU A 4 -2.73 5.94 -10.22
C LEU A 4 -2.79 4.93 -11.38
N THR A 5 -1.67 4.29 -11.68
CA THR A 5 -1.59 3.21 -12.67
C THR A 5 -2.37 1.99 -12.19
N GLN A 6 -2.79 1.12 -13.11
CA GLN A 6 -3.52 -0.11 -12.76
C GLN A 6 -2.76 -0.97 -11.74
N LYS A 7 -1.42 -1.02 -11.82
CA LYS A 7 -0.60 -1.79 -10.88
C LYS A 7 -0.55 -1.15 -9.48
N GLN A 8 -0.48 0.18 -9.40
CA GLN A 8 -0.60 0.90 -8.13
C GLN A 8 -1.98 0.71 -7.49
N GLN A 9 -3.05 0.69 -8.30
CA GLN A 9 -4.41 0.40 -7.82
C GLN A 9 -4.52 -1.00 -7.21
N LEU A 10 -3.98 -2.02 -7.89
CA LEU A 10 -3.96 -3.40 -7.38
C LEU A 10 -3.20 -3.51 -6.05
N PHE A 11 -2.05 -2.84 -5.93
CA PHE A 11 -1.31 -2.82 -4.67
C PHE A 11 -2.07 -2.07 -3.55
N LYS A 12 -2.73 -0.95 -3.89
CA LYS A 12 -3.57 -0.20 -2.95
C LYS A 12 -4.71 -1.06 -2.40
N GLU A 13 -5.41 -1.79 -3.27
CA GLU A 13 -6.47 -2.73 -2.89
C GLU A 13 -5.95 -3.87 -2.00
N PHE A 14 -4.77 -4.42 -2.33
CA PHE A 14 -4.09 -5.39 -1.49
C PHE A 14 -3.83 -4.84 -0.07
N CYS A 15 -3.26 -3.64 0.05
CA CYS A 15 -3.02 -3.01 1.35
C CYS A 15 -4.32 -2.78 2.14
N ARG A 16 -5.39 -2.34 1.48
CA ARG A 16 -6.69 -2.13 2.12
C ARG A 16 -7.27 -3.43 2.65
N LYS A 17 -7.20 -4.51 1.87
CA LYS A 17 -7.67 -5.84 2.29
C LYS A 17 -6.89 -6.34 3.50
N THR A 18 -5.56 -6.19 3.48
CA THR A 18 -4.68 -6.58 4.58
C THR A 18 -5.01 -5.82 5.87
N LEU A 19 -5.20 -4.50 5.82
CA LEU A 19 -5.61 -3.73 7.01
C LEU A 19 -6.99 -4.11 7.53
N ARG A 20 -7.94 -4.45 6.65
CA ARG A 20 -9.28 -4.89 7.07
C ARG A 20 -9.23 -6.21 7.84
N THR A 21 -8.35 -7.12 7.45
CA THR A 21 -8.18 -8.43 8.13
C THR A 21 -7.20 -8.37 9.30
N ASN A 22 -6.24 -7.45 9.27
CA ASN A 22 -5.25 -7.26 10.31
C ASN A 22 -4.88 -5.76 10.42
N PRO A 23 -5.53 -5.00 11.34
CA PRO A 23 -5.36 -3.55 11.43
C PRO A 23 -3.94 -3.11 11.85
N PHE A 24 -3.14 -4.02 12.39
CA PHE A 24 -1.73 -3.80 12.73
C PHE A 24 -0.76 -4.40 11.69
N GLY A 25 -1.29 -5.11 10.68
CA GLY A 25 -0.54 -6.04 9.84
C GLY A 25 0.12 -5.47 8.59
N LEU A 26 0.23 -4.16 8.47
CA LEU A 26 0.75 -3.54 7.25
C LEU A 26 2.21 -3.10 7.38
N GLU A 27 3.06 -3.96 7.92
CA GLU A 27 4.51 -3.77 7.97
C GLU A 27 5.21 -4.69 6.96
N PHE A 28 6.04 -4.09 6.11
CA PHE A 28 6.85 -4.83 5.15
C PHE A 28 8.32 -4.55 5.43
N SER A 29 9.12 -5.61 5.56
CA SER A 29 10.57 -5.47 5.58
C SER A 29 11.08 -4.90 4.24
N THR A 30 12.26 -4.28 4.24
CA THR A 30 12.90 -3.72 3.04
C THR A 30 12.98 -4.73 1.89
N ASN A 31 13.31 -5.99 2.19
CA ASN A 31 13.32 -7.06 1.19
C ASN A 31 11.92 -7.37 0.64
N GLY A 32 10.89 -7.33 1.49
CA GLY A 32 9.50 -7.48 1.10
C GLY A 32 9.04 -6.37 0.16
N LEU A 33 9.37 -5.11 0.47
CA LEU A 33 9.09 -3.98 -0.41
C LEU A 33 9.80 -4.09 -1.75
N ASN A 34 11.05 -4.57 -1.78
CA ASN A 34 11.79 -4.78 -3.02
C ASN A 34 11.16 -5.88 -3.91
N LEU A 35 10.71 -6.99 -3.30
CA LEU A 35 10.00 -8.05 -4.00
C LEU A 35 8.65 -7.57 -4.55
N LEU A 36 7.91 -6.81 -3.76
CA LEU A 36 6.64 -6.21 -4.19
C LEU A 36 6.87 -5.18 -5.31
N SER A 37 7.94 -4.39 -5.22
CA SER A 37 8.31 -3.40 -6.24
C SER A 37 8.51 -4.08 -7.60
N LYS A 38 9.24 -5.21 -7.62
CA LYS A 38 9.41 -6.03 -8.82
C LYS A 38 8.10 -6.67 -9.30
N ARG A 39 7.30 -7.25 -8.39
CA ARG A 39 6.02 -7.90 -8.73
C ARG A 39 5.01 -6.93 -9.34
N TYR A 40 4.87 -5.75 -8.75
CA TYR A 40 3.92 -4.73 -9.19
C TYR A 40 4.54 -3.76 -10.21
N GLY A 41 5.81 -3.90 -10.56
CA GLY A 41 6.50 -3.03 -11.52
C GLY A 41 6.40 -1.54 -11.16
N VAL A 42 6.51 -1.23 -9.88
CA VAL A 42 6.47 0.12 -9.30
C VAL A 42 7.66 0.29 -8.36
N THR A 43 8.09 1.51 -8.08
CA THR A 43 9.21 1.76 -7.17
C THR A 43 8.84 1.47 -5.71
N THR A 44 9.83 1.17 -4.88
CA THR A 44 9.64 1.03 -3.43
C THR A 44 9.11 2.32 -2.79
N THR A 45 9.47 3.49 -3.33
CA THR A 45 8.93 4.78 -2.94
C THR A 45 7.42 4.85 -3.16
N GLU A 46 6.94 4.49 -4.35
CA GLU A 46 5.51 4.47 -4.65
C GLU A 46 4.74 3.50 -3.75
N LEU A 47 5.29 2.31 -3.48
CA LEU A 47 4.68 1.36 -2.54
C LEU A 47 4.56 1.97 -1.14
N THR A 48 5.62 2.61 -0.66
CA THR A 48 5.65 3.26 0.67
C THR A 48 4.63 4.39 0.75
N THR A 49 4.50 5.18 -0.32
CA THR A 49 3.48 6.22 -0.42
C THR A 49 2.07 5.62 -0.35
N ILE A 50 1.80 4.54 -1.09
CA ILE A 50 0.49 3.87 -1.09
C ILE A 50 0.17 3.28 0.29
N ILE A 51 1.15 2.63 0.93
CA ILE A 51 1.02 2.11 2.30
C ILE A 51 0.63 3.23 3.27
N SER A 52 1.34 4.36 3.23
CA SER A 52 1.06 5.52 4.08
C SER A 52 -0.33 6.10 3.83
N GLN A 53 -0.75 6.23 2.56
CA GLN A 53 -2.09 6.68 2.20
C GLN A 53 -3.18 5.75 2.75
N VAL A 54 -3.01 4.44 2.57
CA VAL A 54 -3.99 3.44 3.02
C VAL A 54 -4.08 3.40 4.55
N ARG A 55 -2.96 3.58 5.26
CA ARG A 55 -2.98 3.73 6.72
C ARG A 55 -3.74 4.97 7.17
N GLN A 56 -3.49 6.12 6.53
CA GLN A 56 -4.19 7.38 6.84
C GLN A 56 -5.70 7.29 6.55
N GLU A 57 -6.10 6.63 5.46
CA GLU A 57 -7.51 6.35 5.16
C GLU A 57 -8.16 5.49 6.25
N ALA A 58 -7.45 4.50 6.79
CA ALA A 58 -7.94 3.62 7.84
C ALA A 58 -8.03 4.32 9.22
N THR A 59 -7.06 5.18 9.57
CA THR A 59 -7.07 5.93 10.83
C THR A 59 -7.95 7.18 10.77
N GLY A 60 -8.25 7.68 9.57
CA GLY A 60 -8.95 8.93 9.31
C GLY A 60 -10.47 8.85 9.29
N ASN A 61 -11.06 7.66 9.45
CA ASN A 61 -12.52 7.47 9.54
C ASN A 61 -13.05 7.60 10.98
N ALA A 62 -12.43 8.48 11.78
CA ALA A 62 -12.80 8.86 13.14
C ALA A 62 -13.14 10.37 13.23
N LYS A 63 -13.78 10.91 12.20
CA LYS A 63 -14.42 12.24 12.23
C LYS A 63 -15.88 12.13 11.88
#